data_AF-A0A369QAG6-F1
#
_entry.id   AF-A0A369QAG6-F1
#
_cell.length_a   1.000
_cell.length_b   1.000
_cell.length_c   1.000
_cell.angle_alpha   90.00
_cell.angle_beta   90.00
_cell.angle_gamma   90.00
#
_symmetry.space_group_name_H-M   'P 1'
#
loop_
_entity.id
_entity.type
_entity.pdbx_description
1 polymer ?
#
loop_
_entity_poly.entity_id
_entity_poly.type
_entity_poly.pdbx_seq_one_letter_code
_entity_poly.pdbx_strand_id
1 'polypeptide(L)'
;MESDNIQEIGINQNGQLFIKPDKRKFPLIYRTATEVHWDSNKNILYSPKPREWTYLDWFRHIITTLETECDCKLQITPETIWVSIPETLNAEIRNDKK
;
A
#
# COMPACT_ATOMS: atom_id res chain seq x y z
N MET A 1 -12.38 4.71 13.15
CA MET A 1 -11.39 3.81 12.54
C MET A 1 -12.04 2.59 11.95
N GLU A 2 -12.13 2.56 10.63
CA GLU A 2 -12.59 1.39 9.87
C GLU A 2 -11.39 0.53 9.44
N SER A 3 -11.60 -0.77 9.23
CA SER A 3 -10.56 -1.69 8.73
C SER A 3 -10.94 -2.29 7.39
N ASP A 4 -9.94 -2.54 6.55
CA ASP A 4 -10.12 -3.25 5.29
C ASP A 4 -8.95 -4.21 5.04
N ASN A 5 -9.22 -5.29 4.32
CA ASN A 5 -8.20 -6.28 3.99
C ASN A 5 -7.45 -5.87 2.74
N ILE A 6 -6.17 -6.24 2.66
CA ILE A 6 -5.38 -6.06 1.45
C ILE A 6 -5.57 -7.28 0.55
N GLN A 7 -6.14 -7.07 -0.64
CA GLN A 7 -6.24 -8.11 -1.66
C GLN A 7 -4.88 -8.38 -2.31
N GLU A 8 -4.17 -7.34 -2.71
CA GLU A 8 -2.92 -7.47 -3.48
C GLU A 8 -1.89 -6.44 -3.02
N ILE A 9 -0.64 -6.89 -2.91
CA ILE A 9 0.54 -6.02 -2.76
C ILE A 9 1.51 -6.38 -3.88
N GLY A 10 2.03 -5.37 -4.58
CA GLY A 10 2.96 -5.66 -5.65
C GLY A 10 3.83 -4.50 -6.08
N ILE A 11 4.77 -4.81 -6.97
CA ILE A 11 5.56 -3.81 -7.70
C ILE A 11 5.10 -3.85 -9.15
N ASN A 12 4.60 -2.73 -9.66
CA ASN A 12 4.13 -2.65 -11.04
C ASN A 12 5.30 -2.54 -12.03
N GLN A 13 5.00 -2.55 -13.34
CA GLN A 13 6.00 -2.45 -14.40
C GLN A 13 6.81 -1.13 -14.38
N ASN A 14 6.29 -0.09 -13.72
CA ASN A 14 6.99 1.18 -13.55
C ASN A 14 7.94 1.18 -12.33
N GLY A 15 8.01 0.08 -11.59
CA GLY A 15 8.79 -0.03 -10.35
C GLY A 15 8.14 0.69 -9.16
N GLN A 16 6.83 0.90 -9.20
CA GLN A 16 6.09 1.52 -8.10
C GLN A 16 5.49 0.45 -7.21
N LEU A 17 5.53 0.67 -5.88
CA LEU A 17 4.76 -0.13 -4.96
C LEU A 17 3.27 0.17 -5.17
N PHE A 18 2.44 -0.87 -5.20
CA PHE A 18 1.00 -0.70 -5.13
C PHE A 18 0.38 -1.60 -4.06
N ILE A 19 -0.73 -1.14 -3.51
CA ILE A 19 -1.56 -1.83 -2.53
C ILE A 19 -3.01 -1.75 -2.99
N LYS A 20 -3.66 -2.90 -3.08
CA LYS A 20 -5.07 -3.02 -3.47
C LYS A 20 -5.92 -3.39 -2.24
N PRO A 21 -6.76 -2.47 -1.75
CA PRO A 21 -7.76 -2.78 -0.73
C PRO A 21 -8.85 -3.72 -1.28
N ASP A 22 -9.54 -4.44 -0.39
CA ASP A 22 -10.66 -5.31 -0.74
C ASP A 22 -11.91 -4.51 -1.12
N LYS A 23 -12.24 -3.46 -0.36
CA LYS A 23 -13.50 -2.72 -0.53
C LYS A 23 -13.33 -1.21 -0.56
N ARG A 24 -12.40 -0.68 0.23
CA ARG A 24 -12.24 0.77 0.42
C ARG A 24 -11.62 1.40 -0.82
N LYS A 25 -12.05 2.64 -1.07
CA LYS A 25 -11.56 3.47 -2.19
C LYS A 25 -11.06 4.78 -1.64
N PHE A 26 -9.96 5.27 -2.21
CA PHE A 26 -9.30 6.49 -1.73
C PHE A 26 -9.16 7.55 -2.84
N PRO A 27 -10.25 7.96 -3.53
CA PRO A 27 -10.17 8.89 -4.66
C PRO A 27 -9.64 10.28 -4.29
N LEU A 28 -9.64 10.64 -3.00
CA LEU A 28 -9.17 11.93 -2.50
C LEU A 28 -7.80 11.86 -1.80
N ILE A 29 -7.10 10.72 -1.86
CA ILE A 29 -5.80 10.54 -1.19
C ILE A 29 -4.76 11.58 -1.63
N TYR A 30 -4.85 12.10 -2.85
CA TYR A 30 -3.94 13.14 -3.34
C TYR A 30 -3.95 14.42 -2.48
N ARG A 31 -5.01 14.65 -1.69
CA ARG A 31 -5.15 15.82 -0.80
C ARG A 31 -4.25 15.75 0.43
N THR A 32 -3.73 14.58 0.79
CA THR A 32 -2.87 14.41 1.96
C THR A 32 -1.45 14.95 1.74
N ALA A 33 -1.09 15.30 0.50
CA ALA A 33 0.26 15.76 0.13
C ALA A 33 1.38 14.77 0.53
N THR A 34 1.07 13.47 0.59
CA THR A 34 2.02 12.41 1.02
C THR A 34 2.70 11.66 -0.13
N GLU A 35 2.55 12.13 -1.37
CA GLU A 35 2.97 11.44 -2.61
C GLU A 35 2.32 10.06 -2.84
N VAL A 36 1.31 9.72 -2.05
CA VAL A 36 0.49 8.53 -2.26
C VAL A 36 -0.62 8.88 -3.26
N HIS A 37 -0.77 8.03 -4.28
CA HIS A 37 -1.75 8.22 -5.34
C HIS A 37 -2.79 7.10 -5.35
N TRP A 38 -3.95 7.39 -5.92
CA TRP A 38 -5.03 6.43 -6.15
C TRP A 38 -5.31 6.27 -7.64
N ASP A 39 -5.33 5.04 -8.13
CA ASP A 39 -5.79 4.70 -9.47
C ASP A 39 -7.20 4.12 -9.39
N SER A 40 -8.20 4.92 -9.75
CA SER A 40 -9.62 4.53 -9.72
C SER A 40 -9.97 3.42 -10.71
N ASN A 41 -9.20 3.22 -11.78
CA ASN A 41 -9.48 2.16 -12.76
C ASN A 41 -9.07 0.80 -12.21
N LYS A 42 -7.97 0.76 -11.46
CA LYS A 42 -7.42 -0.47 -10.87
C LYS A 42 -7.84 -0.68 -9.41
N ASN A 43 -8.41 0.35 -8.77
CA ASN A 43 -8.69 0.42 -7.34
C ASN A 43 -7.44 0.15 -6.48
N ILE A 44 -6.32 0.77 -6.83
CA ILE A 44 -5.05 0.61 -6.11
C ILE A 44 -4.53 1.94 -5.60
N LEU A 45 -3.88 1.87 -4.44
CA LEU A 45 -2.96 2.88 -3.96
C LEU A 45 -1.58 2.59 -4.55
N TYR A 46 -0.82 3.62 -4.90
CA TYR A 46 0.55 3.43 -5.35
C TYR A 46 1.49 4.56 -4.95
N SER A 47 2.76 4.20 -4.75
CA SER A 47 3.85 5.13 -4.46
C SER A 47 4.50 5.64 -5.75
N PRO A 48 5.33 6.70 -5.70
CA PRO A 48 6.35 6.89 -6.72
C PRO A 48 7.35 5.72 -6.72
N LYS A 49 8.14 5.61 -7.78
CA LYS A 49 9.26 4.67 -7.81
C LYS A 49 10.25 5.03 -6.69
N PRO A 50 10.66 4.08 -5.83
CA PRO A 50 11.67 4.29 -4.80
C PRO A 50 12.91 5.02 -5.32
N ARG A 51 13.38 6.00 -4.54
CA ARG A 51 14.63 6.73 -4.76
C ARG A 51 15.47 6.66 -3.49
N GLU A 52 15.09 7.45 -2.49
CA GLU A 52 15.72 7.48 -1.17
C GLU A 52 15.08 6.48 -0.22
N TRP A 53 13.76 6.34 -0.29
CA TRP A 53 12.98 5.41 0.52
C TRP A 53 12.94 4.02 -0.11
N THR A 54 13.05 2.99 0.73
CA THR A 54 12.88 1.60 0.30
C THR A 54 11.41 1.29 0.02
N TYR A 55 11.13 0.14 -0.60
CA TYR A 55 9.75 -0.33 -0.76
C TYR A 55 9.06 -0.56 0.59
N LEU A 56 9.80 -1.00 1.63
CA LEU A 56 9.24 -1.18 2.98
C LEU A 56 8.87 0.17 3.60
N ASP A 57 9.68 1.21 3.40
CA ASP A 57 9.37 2.57 3.88
C ASP A 57 8.10 3.11 3.20
N TRP A 58 7.98 2.92 1.88
CA TRP A 58 6.76 3.29 1.15
C TRP A 58 5.54 2.50 1.60
N PHE A 59 5.69 1.20 1.88
CA PHE A 59 4.61 0.40 2.43
C PHE A 59 4.13 0.98 3.77
N ARG A 60 5.05 1.19 4.72
CA ARG A 60 4.75 1.78 6.03
C ARG A 60 4.11 3.16 5.90
N HIS A 61 4.62 3.98 4.99
CA HIS A 61 4.10 5.32 4.75
C HIS A 61 2.68 5.31 4.21
N ILE A 62 2.36 4.43 3.25
CA ILE A 62 1.00 4.26 2.75
C ILE A 62 0.07 3.82 3.89
N ILE A 63 0.43 2.77 4.64
CA ILE A 63 -0.41 2.27 5.74
C ILE A 63 -0.66 3.38 6.78
N THR A 64 0.39 4.12 7.15
CA THR A 64 0.29 5.21 8.14
C THR A 64 -0.57 6.35 7.61
N THR A 65 -0.40 6.75 6.34
CA THR A 65 -1.21 7.81 5.72
C THR A 65 -2.69 7.45 5.76
N LEU A 66 -3.06 6.20 5.48
CA LEU A 66 -4.47 5.79 5.53
C LEU A 66 -5.02 5.80 6.96
N GLU A 67 -4.21 5.39 7.94
CA GLU A 67 -4.60 5.37 9.34
C GLU A 67 -4.78 6.79 9.89
N THR A 68 -3.88 7.72 9.59
CA THR A 68 -3.92 9.10 10.12
C THR A 68 -4.85 10.03 9.34
N GLU A 69 -4.83 9.96 8.01
CA GLU A 69 -5.54 10.92 7.15
C GLU A 69 -6.88 10.41 6.64
N CYS A 70 -7.10 9.09 6.60
CA CYS A 70 -8.31 8.47 6.04
C CYS A 70 -9.12 7.65 7.06
N ASP A 71 -8.73 7.64 8.34
CA ASP A 71 -9.34 6.83 9.42
C ASP A 71 -9.56 5.35 9.01
N CYS A 72 -8.62 4.80 8.23
CA CYS A 72 -8.70 3.46 7.66
C CYS A 72 -7.44 2.64 7.89
N LYS A 73 -7.60 1.47 8.49
CA LYS A 73 -6.53 0.52 8.76
C LYS A 73 -6.55 -0.62 7.75
N LEU A 74 -5.50 -0.74 6.94
CA LEU A 74 -5.34 -1.90 6.04
C LEU A 74 -4.65 -3.06 6.75
N GLN A 75 -5.10 -4.28 6.49
CA GLN A 75 -4.60 -5.49 7.12
C GLN A 75 -4.15 -6.52 6.07
N ILE A 76 -2.96 -7.07 6.26
CA ILE A 76 -2.48 -8.23 5.50
C ILE A 76 -3.15 -9.47 6.07
N THR A 77 -3.68 -10.31 5.18
CA THR A 77 -4.31 -11.58 5.54
C THR A 77 -3.62 -12.73 4.79
N PRO A 78 -3.86 -14.01 5.17
CA PRO A 78 -3.35 -15.16 4.42
C PRO A 78 -3.76 -15.17 2.94
N GLU A 79 -4.87 -14.52 2.61
CA GLU A 79 -5.42 -14.40 1.26
C GLU A 79 -4.78 -13.27 0.45
N THR A 80 -3.96 -12.40 1.07
CA THR A 80 -3.26 -11.32 0.35
C THR A 80 -2.30 -11.90 -0.69
N ILE A 81 -2.51 -11.52 -1.94
CA ILE A 81 -1.71 -11.94 -3.09
C ILE A 81 -0.50 -11.00 -3.24
N TRP A 82 0.67 -11.58 -3.53
CA TRP A 82 1.93 -10.86 -3.68
C TRP A 82 2.38 -10.93 -5.15
N VAL A 83 2.50 -9.78 -5.81
CA VAL A 83 2.78 -9.70 -7.25
C VAL A 83 4.13 -9.04 -7.49
N SER A 84 5.07 -9.77 -8.10
CA SER A 84 6.39 -9.25 -8.46
C SER A 84 7.18 -8.66 -7.27
N ILE A 85 6.96 -9.20 -6.07
CA ILE A 85 7.69 -8.83 -4.85
C ILE A 85 8.71 -9.93 -4.51
N PRO A 86 9.99 -9.59 -4.30
CA PRO A 86 10.99 -10.53 -3.82
C PRO A 86 10.60 -11.13 -2.47
N GLU A 87 10.90 -12.41 -2.24
CA GLU A 87 10.57 -13.11 -0.98
C GLU A 87 11.12 -12.41 0.26
N THR A 88 12.30 -11.79 0.16
CA THR A 88 12.92 -11.01 1.24
C THR A 88 12.03 -9.84 1.66
N LEU A 89 11.56 -9.03 0.70
CA LEU A 89 10.68 -7.89 0.95
C LEU A 89 9.30 -8.34 1.46
N ASN A 90 8.77 -9.45 0.95
CA ASN A 90 7.53 -10.04 1.45
C ASN A 90 7.65 -10.42 2.93
N ALA A 91 8.74 -11.10 3.29
CA ALA A 91 9.02 -11.47 4.67
C ALA A 91 9.20 -10.24 5.57
N GLU A 92 9.87 -9.18 5.09
CA GLU A 92 10.00 -7.91 5.80
C GLU A 92 8.63 -7.27 6.07
N ILE A 93 7.79 -7.15 5.04
CA ILE A 93 6.45 -6.54 5.17
C ILE A 93 5.56 -7.37 6.11
N ARG A 94 5.60 -8.70 6.06
CA ARG A 94 4.81 -9.56 6.95
C ARG A 94 5.28 -9.51 8.41
N ASN A 95 6.58 -9.39 8.61
CA ASN A 95 7.18 -9.29 9.94
C ASN A 95 7.22 -7.86 10.47
N ASP A 96 6.75 -6.89 9.69
CA ASP A 96 6.65 -5.49 10.08
C ASP A 96 5.56 -5.32 11.14
N LYS A 97 5.93 -5.63 12.39
CA LYS A 97 5.12 -5.35 13.57
C LYS A 97 5.35 -3.90 13.93
N LYS A 98 4.53 -3.01 13.37
CA LYS A 98 4.39 -1.66 13.92
C LYS A 98 3.69 -1.70 15.27
#